data_AF-A0A672YXV9-F1
#
_entry.id   AF-A0A672YXV9-F1
#
_cell.length_a   1.000
_cell.length_b   1.000
_cell.length_c   1.000
_cell.angle_alpha   90.00
_cell.angle_beta   90.00
_cell.angle_gamma   90.00
#
_symmetry.space_group_name_H-M   'P 1'
#
loop_
_entity.id
_entity.type
_entity.pdbx_description
1 polymer ?
#
loop_
_entity_poly.entity_id
_entity_poly.type
_entity_poly.pdbx_seq_one_letter_code
_entity_poly.pdbx_strand_id
1 'polypeptide(L)'
;MSAVTSLVPARFLTIIAHLVIVITIFWSRENNVKACLPLDFTPEQYANEDKKLVVGLAVTLGLFAIELAGFFSGVSMFNCSQGLLSLAVHCSAAVSLSFFVFEKWECWTYWVIFAICSVLPTFVEIILFIAVFGLKKKPL
;
A
#
# COMPACT_ATOMS: atom_id res chain seq x y z
N MET A 1 -6.65 -25.63 11.60
CA MET A 1 -7.29 -24.49 12.30
C MET A 1 -6.30 -23.43 12.77
N SER A 2 -5.08 -23.80 13.24
CA SER A 2 -4.04 -22.86 13.69
C SER A 2 -3.63 -21.77 12.67
N ALA A 3 -3.48 -22.11 11.38
CA ALA A 3 -3.06 -21.15 10.35
C ALA A 3 -4.11 -20.05 10.04
N VAL A 4 -5.40 -20.33 10.27
CA VAL A 4 -6.48 -19.34 10.05
C VAL A 4 -6.51 -18.34 11.21
N THR A 5 -6.26 -18.80 12.43
CA THR A 5 -6.17 -17.94 13.62
C THR A 5 -4.96 -17.01 13.58
N SER A 6 -3.85 -17.38 12.94
CA SER A 6 -2.69 -16.51 12.77
C SER A 6 -2.79 -15.52 11.61
N LEU A 7 -3.79 -15.67 10.73
CA LEU A 7 -3.93 -14.82 9.55
C LEU A 7 -4.33 -13.38 9.91
N VAL A 8 -5.23 -13.20 10.87
CA VAL A 8 -5.67 -11.89 11.35
C VAL A 8 -4.50 -11.02 11.85
N PRO A 9 -3.68 -11.49 12.82
CA PRO A 9 -2.53 -10.70 13.28
C PRO A 9 -1.46 -10.54 12.20
N ALA A 10 -1.22 -11.53 11.35
CA ALA A 10 -0.25 -11.42 10.25
C ALA A 10 -0.65 -10.34 9.22
N ARG A 11 -1.94 -10.28 8.85
CA ARG A 11 -2.47 -9.24 7.96
C ARG A 11 -2.28 -7.86 8.58
N PHE A 12 -2.65 -7.69 9.85
CA PHE A 12 -2.45 -6.42 10.54
C PHE A 12 -0.99 -5.97 10.51
N LEU A 13 -0.06 -6.85 10.90
CA LEU A 13 1.37 -6.52 10.94
C LEU A 13 1.92 -6.13 9.57
N THR A 14 1.49 -6.79 8.50
CA THR A 14 1.96 -6.48 7.14
C THR A 14 1.37 -5.19 6.59
N ILE A 15 0.10 -4.87 6.87
CA ILE A 15 -0.47 -3.56 6.56
C ILE A 15 0.33 -2.46 7.28
N ILE A 16 0.63 -2.62 8.57
CA ILE A 16 1.41 -1.65 9.34
C ILE A 16 2.85 -1.54 8.81
N ALA A 17 3.49 -2.65 8.46
CA ALA A 17 4.84 -2.62 7.87
C ALA A 17 4.86 -1.85 6.54
N HIS A 18 3.88 -2.07 5.67
CA HIS A 18 3.73 -1.34 4.41
C HIS A 18 3.45 0.16 4.68
N LEU A 19 2.61 0.48 5.66
CA LEU A 19 2.36 1.87 6.08
C LEU A 19 3.65 2.57 6.55
N VAL A 20 4.43 1.92 7.40
CA VAL A 20 5.67 2.50 7.95
C VAL A 20 6.71 2.76 6.86
N ILE A 21 6.89 1.86 5.89
CA ILE A 21 7.83 2.10 4.79
C ILE A 21 7.33 3.24 3.87
N VAL A 22 6.02 3.35 3.63
CA VAL A 22 5.44 4.47 2.85
C VAL A 22 5.67 5.81 3.55
N ILE A 23 5.48 5.89 4.87
CA ILE A 23 5.79 7.10 5.66
C ILE A 23 7.28 7.41 5.61
N THR A 24 8.13 6.38 5.72
CA THR A 24 9.59 6.53 5.60
C THR A 24 9.97 7.13 4.25
N ILE A 25 9.42 6.61 3.15
CA ILE A 25 9.64 7.17 1.80
C ILE A 25 9.14 8.61 1.74
N PHE A 26 7.97 8.91 2.30
CA PHE A 26 7.42 10.27 2.30
C PHE A 26 8.41 11.30 2.86
N TRP A 27 9.13 10.93 3.93
CA TRP A 27 10.17 11.75 4.54
C TRP A 27 11.53 11.71 3.84
N SER A 28 11.90 10.61 3.16
CA SER A 28 13.24 10.41 2.57
C SER A 28 13.31 10.44 1.03
N ARG A 29 12.21 10.78 0.35
CA ARG A 29 12.03 10.67 -1.10
C ARG A 29 13.01 11.43 -1.99
N GLU A 30 13.75 12.41 -1.48
CA GLU A 30 14.64 13.26 -2.30
C GLU A 30 15.61 12.44 -3.16
N ASN A 31 16.16 11.37 -2.59
CA ASN A 31 17.08 10.49 -3.30
C ASN A 31 16.39 9.73 -4.43
N ASN A 32 15.16 9.29 -4.19
CA ASN A 32 14.35 8.61 -5.21
C ASN A 32 13.97 9.58 -6.33
N VAL A 33 13.52 10.79 -6.01
CA VAL A 33 13.18 11.80 -7.03
C VAL A 33 14.39 12.12 -7.92
N LYS A 34 15.58 12.29 -7.32
CA LYS A 34 16.81 12.53 -8.08
C LYS A 34 17.17 11.37 -9.01
N ALA A 35 16.88 10.13 -8.62
CA ALA A 35 17.11 8.96 -9.48
C ALA A 35 16.25 8.97 -10.75
N CYS A 36 15.13 9.69 -10.76
CA CYS A 36 14.20 9.81 -11.89
C CYS A 36 14.60 10.89 -12.89
N LEU A 37 15.66 11.64 -12.60
CA LEU A 37 16.04 12.84 -13.33
C LEU A 37 17.33 12.60 -14.14
N PRO A 38 17.49 13.32 -15.26
CA PRO A 38 18.77 13.36 -15.97
C PRO A 38 19.87 14.00 -15.10
N LEU A 39 21.13 13.79 -15.47
CA LEU A 39 22.29 14.36 -14.77
C LEU A 39 22.20 15.89 -14.63
N ASP A 40 21.75 16.56 -15.70
CA ASP A 40 21.45 17.99 -15.71
C ASP A 40 19.94 18.18 -15.73
N PHE A 41 19.36 18.56 -14.60
CA PHE A 41 17.93 18.77 -14.45
C PHE A 41 17.60 20.22 -14.07
N THR A 42 16.43 20.66 -14.50
CA THR A 42 15.86 21.95 -14.11
C THR A 42 15.08 21.85 -12.79
N PRO A 43 14.98 22.93 -12.01
CA PRO A 43 14.16 22.95 -10.79
C PRO A 43 12.70 22.54 -11.06
N GLU A 44 12.16 22.87 -12.23
CA GLU A 44 10.79 22.53 -12.64
C GLU A 44 10.60 21.03 -12.84
N GLN A 45 11.59 20.35 -13.44
CA GLN A 45 11.56 18.88 -13.61
C GLN A 45 11.59 18.16 -12.25
N TYR A 46 12.43 18.63 -11.33
CA TYR A 46 12.48 18.09 -9.97
C TYR A 46 11.13 18.27 -9.26
N ALA A 47 10.57 19.47 -9.29
CA ALA A 47 9.29 19.76 -8.64
C ALA A 47 8.14 18.92 -9.21
N ASN A 48 8.17 18.62 -10.51
CA ASN A 48 7.16 17.79 -11.15
C ASN A 48 7.24 16.31 -10.71
N GLU A 49 8.43 15.71 -10.71
CA GLU A 49 8.61 14.32 -10.27
C GLU A 49 8.37 14.16 -8.75
N ASP A 50 8.83 15.13 -7.95
CA ASP A 50 8.53 15.18 -6.51
C ASP A 50 7.01 15.21 -6.26
N LYS A 51 6.30 16.09 -6.97
CA LYS A 51 4.84 16.20 -6.85
C LYS A 51 4.14 14.90 -7.21
N LYS A 52 4.53 14.23 -8.30
CA LYS A 52 3.94 12.94 -8.69
C LYS A 52 4.11 11.90 -7.58
N LEU A 53 5.33 11.76 -7.05
CA LEU A 53 5.62 10.79 -6.00
C LEU A 53 4.86 11.10 -4.72
N VAL A 54 4.81 12.37 -4.29
CA VAL A 54 4.03 12.81 -3.12
C VAL A 54 2.54 12.50 -3.28
N VAL A 55 1.95 12.75 -4.45
CA VAL A 55 0.54 12.43 -4.71
C VAL A 55 0.30 10.93 -4.59
N GLY A 56 1.15 10.10 -5.20
CA GLY A 56 1.03 8.64 -5.11
C GLY A 56 1.11 8.14 -3.66
N LEU A 57 2.07 8.64 -2.88
CA LEU A 57 2.22 8.29 -1.47
C LEU A 57 1.02 8.76 -0.63
N ALA A 58 0.51 9.97 -0.87
CA ALA A 58 -0.67 10.49 -0.19
C ALA A 58 -1.93 9.66 -0.48
N VAL A 59 -2.13 9.27 -1.74
CA VAL A 59 -3.22 8.35 -2.11
C VAL A 59 -3.07 7.02 -1.40
N THR A 60 -1.85 6.46 -1.34
CA THR A 60 -1.57 5.21 -0.63
C THR A 60 -1.92 5.27 0.85
N LEU A 61 -1.64 6.39 1.52
CA LEU A 61 -2.07 6.63 2.91
C LEU A 61 -3.61 6.60 3.05
N GLY A 62 -4.33 7.17 2.08
CA GLY A 62 -5.79 7.08 2.03
C GLY A 62 -6.30 5.65 1.83
N LEU A 63 -5.64 4.85 0.99
CA LEU A 63 -5.98 3.44 0.77
C LEU A 63 -5.79 2.60 2.03
N PHE A 64 -4.70 2.83 2.79
CA PHE A 64 -4.53 2.19 4.11
C PHE A 64 -5.66 2.52 5.08
N ALA A 65 -6.18 3.75 5.07
CA ALA A 65 -7.30 4.11 5.93
C ALA A 65 -8.55 3.29 5.60
N ILE A 66 -8.80 3.00 4.32
CA ILE A 66 -9.92 2.15 3.88
C ILE A 66 -9.71 0.70 4.35
N GLU A 67 -8.52 0.12 4.13
CA GLU A 67 -8.22 -1.25 4.56
C GLU A 67 -8.25 -1.41 6.08
N LEU A 68 -7.70 -0.47 6.83
CA LEU A 68 -7.75 -0.50 8.29
C LEU A 68 -9.18 -0.31 8.81
N ALA A 69 -10.00 0.53 8.16
CA ALA A 69 -11.41 0.67 8.53
C ALA A 69 -12.19 -0.64 8.30
N GLY A 70 -11.97 -1.33 7.18
CA GLY A 70 -12.63 -2.60 6.89
C GLY A 70 -12.13 -3.76 7.76
N PHE A 71 -10.84 -3.74 8.09
CA PHE A 71 -10.25 -4.64 9.07
C PHE A 71 -10.85 -4.41 10.47
N PHE A 72 -10.81 -3.20 11.01
CA PHE A 72 -11.27 -2.90 12.38
C PHE A 72 -12.80 -2.93 12.53
N SER A 73 -13.57 -2.69 11.48
CA SER A 73 -15.02 -2.87 11.50
C SER A 73 -15.47 -4.34 11.54
N GLY A 74 -14.55 -5.28 11.31
CA GLY A 74 -14.83 -6.72 11.27
C GLY A 74 -15.41 -7.21 9.94
N VAL A 75 -15.56 -6.34 8.93
CA VAL A 75 -16.13 -6.66 7.61
C VAL A 75 -15.26 -7.65 6.86
N SER A 76 -13.94 -7.42 6.83
CA SER A 76 -12.97 -8.26 6.11
C SER A 76 -12.03 -9.02 7.04
N MET A 77 -12.11 -8.80 8.36
CA MET A 77 -11.19 -9.38 9.34
C MET A 77 -11.14 -10.92 9.24
N PHE A 78 -12.29 -11.56 9.06
CA PHE A 78 -12.42 -13.02 9.01
C PHE A 78 -12.41 -13.59 7.58
N ASN A 79 -12.37 -12.72 6.56
CA ASN A 79 -12.33 -13.15 5.17
C ASN A 79 -10.96 -13.71 4.82
N CYS A 80 -10.87 -15.04 4.69
CA CYS A 80 -9.58 -15.70 4.44
C CYS A 80 -8.95 -15.32 3.10
N SER A 81 -9.75 -15.16 2.04
CA SER A 81 -9.25 -14.79 0.71
C SER A 81 -8.65 -13.39 0.70
N GLN A 82 -9.37 -12.42 1.27
CA GLN A 82 -8.86 -11.05 1.40
C GLN A 82 -7.68 -10.98 2.37
N GLY A 83 -7.71 -11.76 3.46
CA GLY A 83 -6.61 -11.85 4.39
C GLY A 83 -5.31 -12.35 3.76
N LEU A 84 -5.39 -13.42 2.93
CA LEU A 84 -4.24 -13.94 2.21
C LEU A 84 -3.74 -13.00 1.11
N LEU A 85 -4.66 -12.39 0.35
CA LEU A 85 -4.31 -11.41 -0.68
C LEU A 85 -3.59 -10.21 -0.08
N SER A 86 -4.20 -9.57 0.92
CA SER A 86 -3.66 -8.41 1.65
C SER A 86 -2.30 -8.76 2.27
N LEU A 87 -2.18 -9.90 2.97
CA LEU A 87 -0.92 -10.37 3.53
C LEU A 87 0.19 -10.48 2.46
N ALA A 88 -0.09 -11.15 1.34
CA ALA A 88 0.89 -11.36 0.29
C ALA A 88 1.36 -10.03 -0.30
N VAL A 89 0.43 -9.16 -0.70
CA VAL A 89 0.77 -7.93 -1.40
C VAL A 89 1.40 -6.88 -0.49
N HIS A 90 0.97 -6.73 0.77
CA HIS A 90 1.62 -5.81 1.71
C HIS A 90 3.01 -6.30 2.12
N CYS A 91 3.20 -7.62 2.27
CA CYS A 91 4.53 -8.19 2.52
C CYS A 91 5.47 -7.92 1.34
N SER A 92 5.03 -8.20 0.11
CA SER A 92 5.80 -7.90 -1.11
C SER A 92 6.13 -6.41 -1.21
N ALA A 93 5.17 -5.53 -0.96
CA ALA A 93 5.43 -4.09 -0.96
C ALA A 93 6.42 -3.66 0.11
N ALA A 94 6.31 -4.17 1.35
CA ALA A 94 7.24 -3.83 2.41
C ALA A 94 8.69 -4.18 2.03
N VAL A 95 8.90 -5.34 1.40
CA VAL A 95 10.22 -5.74 0.89
C VAL A 95 10.64 -4.87 -0.29
N SER A 96 9.83 -4.77 -1.35
CA SER A 96 10.18 -4.02 -2.56
C SER A 96 10.39 -2.52 -2.31
N LEU A 97 9.59 -1.91 -1.44
CA LEU A 97 9.75 -0.50 -1.07
C LEU A 97 10.95 -0.26 -0.16
N SER A 98 11.40 -1.28 0.60
CA SER A 98 12.67 -1.19 1.30
C SER A 98 13.84 -1.12 0.30
N PHE A 99 13.83 -1.94 -0.75
CA PHE A 99 14.80 -1.82 -1.86
C PHE A 99 14.68 -0.48 -2.58
N PHE A 100 13.45 0.00 -2.82
CA PHE A 100 13.23 1.33 -3.41
C PHE A 100 13.97 2.43 -2.63
N VAL A 101 13.94 2.39 -1.31
CA VAL A 101 14.67 3.35 -0.46
C VAL A 101 16.19 3.13 -0.52
N PHE A 102 16.66 1.90 -0.29
CA PHE A 102 18.11 1.63 -0.16
C PHE A 102 18.86 1.78 -1.48
N GLU A 103 18.30 1.24 -2.56
CA GLU A 103 18.91 1.23 -3.90
C GLU A 103 18.51 2.45 -4.73
N LYS A 104 17.78 3.40 -4.14
CA LYS A 104 17.35 4.67 -4.77
C LYS A 104 16.70 4.43 -6.13
N TRP A 105 15.74 3.52 -6.19
CA TRP A 105 15.05 3.20 -7.43
C TRP A 105 14.30 4.40 -8.00
N GLU A 106 14.16 4.40 -9.33
CA GLU A 106 13.41 5.40 -10.08
C GLU A 106 11.91 5.39 -9.72
N CYS A 107 11.27 6.53 -9.89
CA CYS A 107 9.90 6.86 -9.47
C CYS A 107 8.87 5.98 -10.16
N TRP A 108 9.13 5.54 -11.39
CA TRP A 108 8.24 4.63 -12.11
C TRP A 108 8.02 3.32 -11.34
N THR A 109 9.06 2.79 -10.68
CA THR A 109 8.97 1.54 -9.93
C THR A 109 7.98 1.63 -8.78
N TYR A 110 7.88 2.81 -8.15
CA TYR A 110 6.88 3.06 -7.12
C TYR A 110 5.45 2.90 -7.67
N TRP A 111 5.15 3.40 -8.87
CA TRP A 111 3.82 3.31 -9.47
C TRP A 111 3.40 1.85 -9.76
N VAL A 112 4.36 1.01 -10.16
CA VAL A 112 4.10 -0.42 -10.37
C VAL A 112 3.76 -1.10 -9.04
N ILE A 113 4.54 -0.83 -7.98
CA ILE A 113 4.29 -1.38 -6.64
C ILE A 113 2.95 -0.87 -6.10
N PHE A 114 2.65 0.41 -6.26
CA PHE A 114 1.39 1.02 -5.85
C PHE A 114 0.18 0.34 -6.49
N ALA A 115 0.19 0.15 -7.82
CA ALA A 115 -0.93 -0.45 -8.54
C ALA A 115 -1.23 -1.88 -8.06
N ILE A 116 -0.19 -2.70 -7.87
CA ILE A 116 -0.36 -4.10 -7.49
C ILE A 116 -0.63 -4.23 -5.99
N CYS A 117 0.09 -3.49 -5.16
CA CYS A 117 0.15 -3.76 -3.73
C CYS A 117 -0.64 -2.81 -2.84
N SER A 118 -1.23 -1.76 -3.42
CA SER A 118 -2.10 -0.82 -2.70
C SER A 118 -3.49 -0.76 -3.32
N VAL A 119 -3.59 -0.62 -4.65
CA VAL A 119 -4.89 -0.51 -5.32
C VAL A 119 -5.67 -1.82 -5.29
N LEU A 120 -5.04 -2.94 -5.62
CA LEU A 120 -5.69 -4.26 -5.65
C LEU A 120 -6.32 -4.67 -4.30
N PRO A 121 -5.60 -4.69 -3.16
CA PRO A 121 -6.19 -5.11 -1.89
C PRO A 121 -7.29 -4.15 -1.43
N THR A 122 -7.12 -2.83 -1.63
CA THR A 122 -8.16 -1.85 -1.30
C THR A 122 -9.40 -1.98 -2.19
N PHE A 123 -9.24 -2.29 -3.47
CA PHE A 123 -10.37 -2.53 -4.37
C PHE A 123 -11.24 -3.71 -3.89
N VAL A 124 -10.60 -4.81 -3.48
CA VAL A 124 -11.31 -5.96 -2.88
C VAL A 124 -11.99 -5.56 -1.57
N GLU A 125 -11.34 -4.73 -0.75
CA GLU A 125 -11.92 -4.22 0.49
C GLU A 125 -13.21 -3.42 0.24
N ILE A 126 -13.20 -2.52 -0.76
CA ILE A 126 -14.38 -1.73 -1.14
C ILE A 126 -15.53 -2.64 -1.61
N ILE A 127 -15.23 -3.68 -2.39
CA ILE A 127 -16.25 -4.66 -2.82
C ILE A 127 -16.87 -5.35 -1.60
N LEU A 128 -16.07 -5.74 -0.61
CA LEU A 128 -16.56 -6.36 0.62
C LEU A 128 -17.43 -5.40 1.44
N PHE A 129 -17.04 -4.13 1.55
CA PHE A 129 -17.86 -3.08 2.17
C PHE A 129 -19.23 -2.96 1.49
N ILE A 130 -19.26 -2.87 0.17
CA ILE A 130 -20.52 -2.78 -0.60
C ILE A 130 -21.35 -4.05 -0.42
N ALA A 131 -20.71 -5.23 -0.42
CA ALA A 131 -21.40 -6.50 -0.22
C ALA A 131 -22.06 -6.60 1.16
N VAL A 132 -21.36 -6.18 2.22
CA VAL A 132 -21.87 -6.28 3.59
C VAL A 132 -22.89 -5.18 3.90
N PHE A 133 -22.60 -3.92 3.60
CA PHE A 133 -23.51 -2.82 3.95
C PHE A 133 -24.58 -2.54 2.90
N GLY A 134 -24.23 -2.62 1.61
CA GLY A 134 -25.17 -2.36 0.52
C GLY A 134 -26.09 -3.55 0.23
N LEU A 135 -25.52 -4.76 0.13
CA LEU A 135 -26.27 -5.97 -0.20
C LEU A 135 -26.69 -6.79 1.02
N LYS A 136 -26.36 -6.35 2.24
CA LYS A 136 -26.66 -7.03 3.51
C LYS A 136 -26.18 -8.49 3.55
N LYS A 137 -25.11 -8.82 2.82
CA LYS A 137 -24.49 -10.15 2.90
C LYS A 137 -23.82 -10.30 4.26
N LYS A 138 -23.83 -11.52 4.80
CA LYS A 138 -23.08 -11.80 6.02
C LYS A 138 -21.58 -11.57 5.75
N PRO A 139 -20.85 -10.91 6.68
CA PRO A 139 -19.40 -10.89 6.62
C PRO A 139 -18.92 -12.34 6.70
N LEU A 140 -18.24 -12.79 5.64
CA LEU A 140 -17.62 -14.12 5.53
C LEU A 140 -16.13 -13.98 5.81
#